data_AF-A0A9W6NNW9-F1
#
_entry.id   AF-A0A9W6NNW9-F1
#
_cell.length_a   1.000
_cell.length_b   1.000
_cell.length_c   1.000
_cell.angle_alpha   90.00
_cell.angle_beta   90.00
_cell.angle_gamma   90.00
#
_symmetry.space_group_name_H-M   'P 1'
#
loop_
_entity.id
_entity.type
_entity.pdbx_description
1 polymer ?
#
loop_
_entity_poly.entity_id
_entity_poly.type
_entity_poly.pdbx_seq_one_letter_code
_entity_poly.pdbx_strand_id
1 'polypeptide(L)'
;MRPSDDQLDQLALAVAAGNITYSDTPAALPPKPDGETMAVYSVRLPTETAEQLATIARRRGVKPSTLMRQMIEQCLATEADDHPISLSDALRALTTLRRLA
;
A
#
# COMPACT_ATOMS: atom_id res chain seq x y z
N MET A 1 5.78 7.71 21.32
CA MET A 1 6.48 7.29 22.55
C MET A 1 5.46 6.56 23.40
N ARG A 2 5.69 5.27 23.70
CA ARG A 2 4.76 4.51 24.55
C ARG A 2 4.83 5.09 25.98
N PRO A 3 3.71 5.34 26.67
CA PRO A 3 3.74 5.72 28.09
C PRO A 3 4.46 4.65 28.90
N SER A 4 5.23 5.05 29.92
CA SER A 4 5.87 4.08 30.82
C SER A 4 4.81 3.29 31.58
N ASP A 5 5.18 2.11 32.06
CA ASP A 5 4.24 1.26 32.81
C ASP A 5 3.75 1.97 34.08
N ASP A 6 4.61 2.77 34.75
CA ASP A 6 4.20 3.63 35.89
C ASP A 6 3.13 4.67 35.51
N GLN A 7 3.22 5.24 34.29
CA GLN A 7 2.23 6.20 33.80
C GLN A 7 0.89 5.52 33.49
N LEU A 8 0.93 4.26 33.03
CA LEU A 8 -0.27 3.47 32.78
C LEU A 8 -0.98 3.09 34.07
N ASP A 9 -0.22 2.72 35.11
CA ASP A 9 -0.78 2.38 36.42
C ASP A 9 -1.41 3.60 37.12
N GLN A 10 -0.75 4.76 37.05
CA GLN A 10 -1.31 6.01 37.57
C GLN A 10 -2.58 6.42 36.82
N LEU A 11 -2.63 6.24 35.49
CA LEU A 11 -3.81 6.51 34.70
C LEU A 11 -4.97 5.58 35.09
N ALA A 12 -4.70 4.29 35.28
CA ALA A 12 -5.72 3.32 35.69
C ALA A 12 -6.34 3.68 37.06
N LEU A 13 -5.52 4.11 38.02
CA LEU A 13 -5.98 4.59 39.32
C LEU A 13 -6.82 5.88 39.21
N ALA A 14 -6.42 6.84 38.39
CA ALA A 14 -7.17 8.08 38.17
C ALA A 14 -8.54 7.83 37.52
N VAL A 15 -8.61 6.90 36.56
CA VAL A 15 -9.87 6.44 35.94
C VAL A 15 -10.78 5.79 36.97
N ALA A 16 -10.25 4.86 37.77
CA ALA A 16 -11.01 4.16 38.80
C ALA A 16 -11.56 5.10 39.89
N ALA A 17 -10.80 6.16 40.22
CA ALA A 17 -11.20 7.19 41.16
C ALA A 17 -12.19 8.22 40.58
N GLY A 18 -12.51 8.16 39.28
CA GLY A 18 -13.35 9.15 38.60
C GLY A 18 -12.68 10.52 38.41
N ASN A 19 -11.37 10.61 38.60
CA ASN A 19 -10.58 11.83 38.51
C ASN A 19 -10.06 12.05 37.08
N ILE A 20 -10.94 11.95 36.10
CA ILE A 20 -10.62 12.17 34.68
C ILE A 20 -11.42 13.35 34.13
N THR A 21 -10.73 14.26 33.45
CA THR A 21 -11.35 15.40 32.77
C THR A 21 -11.25 15.18 31.27
N TYR A 22 -12.40 15.15 30.60
CA TYR A 22 -12.46 15.13 29.15
C TYR A 22 -12.31 16.55 28.62
N SER A 23 -11.53 16.71 27.55
CA SER A 23 -11.36 17.99 26.86
C SER A 23 -11.57 17.78 25.37
N ASP A 24 -12.30 18.68 24.74
CA ASP A 24 -12.50 18.73 23.29
C ASP A 24 -11.32 19.39 22.56
N THR A 25 -10.27 19.79 23.29
CA THR A 25 -9.04 20.28 22.68
C THR A 25 -8.39 19.19 21.83
N PRO A 26 -8.16 19.43 20.53
CA PRO A 26 -7.55 18.42 19.67
C PRO A 26 -6.14 18.10 20.15
N ALA A 27 -5.92 16.84 20.48
CA ALA A 27 -4.60 16.35 20.86
C ALA A 27 -3.67 16.36 19.64
N ALA A 28 -2.40 16.67 19.87
CA ALA A 28 -1.37 16.52 18.84
C ALA A 28 -1.23 15.04 18.49
N LEU A 29 -1.61 14.67 17.27
CA LEU A 29 -1.41 13.32 16.76
C LEU A 29 0.09 13.08 16.51
N PRO A 30 0.57 11.84 16.67
CA PRO A 30 1.92 11.50 16.22
C PRO A 30 2.06 11.82 14.72
N PRO A 31 3.28 12.16 14.26
CA PRO A 31 3.51 12.40 12.85
C PRO A 31 3.06 11.18 12.05
N LYS A 32 2.39 11.42 10.92
CA LYS A 32 2.05 10.34 9.99
C LYS A 32 3.36 9.66 9.58
N PRO A 33 3.48 8.33 9.67
CA PRO A 33 4.66 7.64 9.19
C PRO A 33 4.87 7.96 7.71
N ASP A 34 6.12 8.19 7.33
CA ASP A 34 6.49 8.41 5.93
C ASP A 34 6.23 7.12 5.14
N GLY A 35 5.37 7.21 4.12
CA GLY A 35 5.07 6.11 3.22
C GLY A 35 3.57 5.84 3.04
N GLU A 36 3.28 5.09 1.98
CA GLU A 36 1.94 4.58 1.73
C GLU A 36 1.61 3.46 2.73
N THR A 37 0.40 3.51 3.30
CA THR A 37 -0.08 2.43 4.17
C THR A 37 -0.46 1.23 3.31
N MET A 38 0.26 0.13 3.46
CA MET A 38 0.01 -1.10 2.69
C MET A 38 -0.66 -2.17 3.56
N ALA A 39 -1.68 -2.83 3.01
CA ALA A 39 -2.27 -4.01 3.63
C ALA A 39 -1.45 -5.28 3.32
N VAL A 40 -1.35 -6.18 4.31
CA VAL A 40 -0.63 -7.46 4.16
C VAL A 40 -1.63 -8.57 3.85
N TYR A 41 -1.37 -9.30 2.78
CA TYR A 41 -2.16 -10.47 2.37
C TYR A 41 -1.28 -11.72 2.33
N SER A 42 -1.77 -12.82 2.89
CA SER A 42 -1.14 -14.14 2.82
C SER A 42 -1.96 -15.04 1.91
N VAL A 43 -1.36 -15.52 0.83
CA VAL A 43 -2.00 -16.41 -0.15
C VAL A 43 -1.13 -17.65 -0.36
N ARG A 44 -1.76 -18.80 -0.58
CA ARG A 44 -1.07 -20.02 -1.01
C ARG A 44 -1.13 -20.09 -2.53
N LEU A 45 0.02 -20.33 -3.15
CA LEU A 45 0.13 -20.56 -4.58
C LEU A 45 0.54 -22.02 -4.85
N PRO A 46 0.09 -22.61 -5.96
CA PRO A 46 0.72 -23.83 -6.47
C PRO A 46 2.23 -23.61 -6.66
N THR A 47 3.03 -24.65 -6.35
CA THR A 47 4.49 -24.55 -6.38
C THR A 47 5.02 -24.07 -7.72
N GLU A 48 4.52 -24.64 -8.81
CA GLU A 48 4.92 -24.25 -10.18
C GLU A 48 4.63 -22.77 -10.45
N THR A 49 3.47 -22.26 -10.03
CA THR A 49 3.12 -20.85 -10.18
C THR A 49 4.06 -19.94 -9.38
N ALA A 50 4.42 -20.33 -8.15
CA ALA A 50 5.36 -19.58 -7.32
C ALA A 50 6.77 -19.52 -7.95
N GLU A 51 7.23 -20.62 -8.54
CA GLU A 51 8.52 -20.72 -9.23
C GLU A 51 8.54 -19.87 -10.52
N GLN A 52 7.46 -19.90 -11.29
CA GLN A 52 7.30 -19.08 -12.49
C GLN A 52 7.33 -17.59 -12.13
N LEU A 53 6.58 -17.17 -11.10
CA LEU A 53 6.59 -15.79 -10.60
C LEU A 53 8.01 -15.36 -10.20
N ALA A 54 8.72 -16.18 -9.41
CA ALA A 54 10.07 -15.89 -8.98
C ALA A 54 11.03 -15.75 -10.17
N THR A 55 10.88 -16.60 -11.18
CA THR A 55 11.70 -16.57 -12.39
C THR A 55 11.46 -15.30 -13.22
N ILE A 56 10.21 -14.85 -13.36
CA ILE A 56 9.88 -13.62 -14.07
C ILE A 56 10.37 -12.40 -13.29
N ALA A 57 10.15 -12.37 -11.98
CA ALA A 57 10.60 -11.28 -11.11
C ALA A 57 12.12 -11.10 -11.18
N ARG A 58 12.87 -12.20 -11.11
CA ARG A 58 14.33 -12.21 -11.27
C ARG A 58 14.75 -11.67 -12.63
N ARG A 59 14.09 -12.07 -13.73
CA ARG A 59 14.38 -11.54 -15.07
C ARG A 59 14.13 -10.02 -15.17
N ARG A 60 13.18 -9.50 -14.40
CA ARG A 60 12.84 -8.06 -14.33
C ARG A 60 13.63 -7.29 -13.28
N GLY A 61 14.50 -7.94 -12.50
CA GLY A 61 15.29 -7.29 -11.45
C GLY A 61 14.46 -6.80 -10.25
N VAL A 62 13.27 -7.37 -10.01
CA VAL A 62 12.37 -6.98 -8.91
C VAL A 62 12.07 -8.16 -7.97
N LYS A 63 11.55 -7.87 -6.78
CA LYS A 63 11.09 -8.92 -5.85
C LYS A 63 9.79 -9.57 -6.37
N PRO A 64 9.53 -10.85 -6.08
CA PRO A 64 8.29 -11.52 -6.47
C PRO A 64 7.03 -10.80 -5.94
N SER A 65 7.07 -10.26 -4.72
CA SER A 65 5.96 -9.48 -4.14
C SER A 65 5.72 -8.16 -4.88
N THR A 66 6.80 -7.48 -5.33
CA THR A 66 6.68 -6.28 -6.16
C THR A 66 6.02 -6.60 -7.50
N LEU A 67 6.46 -7.68 -8.17
CA LEU A 67 5.87 -8.10 -9.43
C LEU A 67 4.39 -8.50 -9.25
N MET A 68 4.08 -9.28 -8.23
CA MET A 68 2.71 -9.70 -7.92
C MET A 68 1.80 -8.49 -7.69
N ARG A 69 2.26 -7.52 -6.90
CA ARG A 69 1.53 -6.27 -6.65
C ARG A 69 1.26 -5.51 -7.96
N GLN A 70 2.28 -5.30 -8.80
CA GLN A 70 2.12 -4.62 -10.09
C GLN A 70 1.13 -5.32 -11.02
N MET A 71 1.16 -6.66 -11.05
CA MET A 71 0.21 -7.44 -11.85
C MET A 71 -1.22 -7.28 -11.33
N ILE A 72 -1.41 -7.28 -10.01
CA ILE A 72 -2.72 -7.05 -9.39
C ILE A 72 -3.23 -5.64 -9.71
N GLU A 73 -2.40 -4.62 -9.53
CA GLU A 73 -2.74 -3.23 -9.86
C GLU A 73 -3.13 -3.07 -11.33
N GLN A 74 -2.38 -3.69 -12.25
CA GLN A 74 -2.68 -3.66 -13.68
C GLN A 74 -4.02 -4.36 -14.00
N CYS A 75 -4.28 -5.51 -13.38
CA CYS A 75 -5.55 -6.22 -13.54
C CYS A 75 -6.72 -5.38 -13.03
N LEU A 76 -6.60 -4.78 -11.84
CA LEU A 76 -7.65 -3.95 -11.25
C LEU A 76 -7.90 -2.66 -12.06
N ALA A 77 -6.85 -2.03 -12.59
CA ALA A 77 -7.00 -0.88 -13.47
C ALA A 77 -7.80 -1.25 -14.73
N THR A 78 -7.48 -2.40 -15.35
CA THR A 78 -8.19 -2.90 -16.53
C THR A 78 -9.68 -3.14 -16.25
N GLU A 79 -10.02 -3.72 -15.09
CA GLU A 79 -11.42 -3.95 -14.67
C GLU A 79 -12.17 -2.64 -14.37
N ALA A 80 -11.48 -1.56 -14.03
CA ALA A 80 -12.07 -0.26 -13.75
C ALA A 80 -12.31 0.61 -15.00
N ASP A 81 -12.33 0.00 -16.20
CA ASP A 81 -12.31 0.65 -17.52
C ASP A 81 -11.07 1.54 -17.78
N ASP A 82 -10.05 1.46 -16.94
CA ASP A 82 -8.78 2.18 -17.11
C ASP A 82 -7.81 1.28 -17.90
N HIS A 83 -7.82 1.41 -19.23
CA HIS A 83 -7.14 0.45 -20.11
C HIS A 83 -5.62 0.70 -20.15
N PRO A 84 -4.77 -0.16 -19.54
CA PRO A 84 -3.33 0.04 -19.58
C PRO A 84 -2.80 -0.22 -21.00
N ILE A 85 -2.35 0.84 -21.66
CA ILE A 85 -1.72 0.74 -22.99
C ILE A 85 -0.20 0.67 -22.89
N SER A 86 0.42 -0.09 -23.79
CA SER A 86 1.87 -0.10 -24.00
C SER A 86 2.37 1.30 -24.36
N LEU A 87 3.46 1.74 -23.74
CA LEU A 87 4.09 3.03 -24.06
C LEU A 87 4.45 3.12 -25.55
N SER A 88 4.92 2.02 -26.15
CA SER A 88 5.27 1.95 -27.57
C SER A 88 4.05 2.19 -28.46
N ASP A 89 2.91 1.60 -28.10
CA ASP A 89 1.66 1.72 -28.84
C ASP A 89 1.03 3.10 -28.63
N ALA A 90 1.15 3.67 -27.43
CA ALA A 90 0.77 5.03 -27.12
C ALA A 90 1.55 6.04 -27.98
N LEU A 91 2.88 5.88 -28.07
CA LEU A 91 3.74 6.71 -28.92
C LEU A 91 3.40 6.55 -30.41
N ARG A 92 3.11 5.32 -30.85
CA ARG A 92 2.66 5.05 -32.22
C ARG A 92 1.34 5.75 -32.53
N ALA A 93 0.37 5.73 -31.62
CA ALA A 93 -0.90 6.41 -31.79
C ALA A 93 -0.76 7.95 -31.78
N LEU A 94 0.10 8.51 -30.93
CA LEU A 94 0.37 9.95 -30.90
C LEU A 94 1.04 10.45 -32.19
N THR A 95 1.94 9.65 -32.77
CA THR A 95 2.62 10.01 -34.02
C THR A 95 1.68 9.98 -35.24
N THR A 96 0.64 9.15 -35.24
CA THR A 96 -0.37 9.15 -36.32
C THR A 96 -1.32 10.34 -36.22
N LEU A 97 -1.65 10.81 -35.02
CA LEU A 97 -2.51 11.97 -34.79
C LEU A 97 -1.88 13.29 -35.25
N ARG A 98 -0.55 13.45 -35.09
CA ARG A 98 0.19 14.64 -35.57
C ARG A 98 0.16 14.82 -37.09
N ARG A 99 -0.26 13.80 -37.86
CA ARG A 99 -0.37 13.89 -39.33
C ARG A 99 -1.71 14.42 -39.82
N LEU A 100 -2.69 14.59 -38.93
CA LEU A 100 -4.04 15.06 -39.23
C LEU A 100 -4.32 16.49 -38.73
N ALA A 101 -3.28 17.20 -38.27
CA ALA A 101 -3.34 18.60 -37.83
C ALA A 101 -2.47 19.49 -38.74
#